data_AF-U1KV01-F1
#
_entry.id   AF-U1KV01-F1
#
_cell.length_a   1.000
_cell.length_b   1.000
_cell.length_c   1.000
_cell.angle_alpha   90.00
_cell.angle_beta   90.00
_cell.angle_gamma   90.00
#
_symmetry.space_group_name_H-M   'P 1'
#
loop_
_entity.id
_entity.type
_entity.pdbx_description
1 polymer ?
#
loop_
_entity_poly.entity_id
_entity_poly.type
_entity_poly.pdbx_seq_one_letter_code
_entity_poly.pdbx_strand_id
1 'polypeptide(L)'
;AKRLSDKSIIIRWHKLFKGTILSHKYLQGERLDSAQQYFLNKDIEQFRERLASISWFMRVLNESIARKANKEDNCTGRFWEGRFKSQALLDEAALAACMAYVDLNPIRAKMADTPETSDYTSVKTRCEHAEEGKQPKQLTRFAGSPRKHMPKGLPFELKSYLELVELTGRCMRADKRGAISPINSPILE
;
A
#
# COMPACT_ATOMS: atom_id res chain seq x y z
N ALA A 1 -1.84 -11.65 -13.11
CA ALA A 1 -1.00 -12.83 -13.41
C ALA A 1 -1.13 -13.32 -14.85
N LYS A 2 -2.35 -13.51 -15.39
CA LYS A 2 -2.59 -14.17 -16.71
C LYS A 2 -1.83 -13.60 -17.91
N ARG A 3 -1.49 -12.31 -17.91
CA ARG A 3 -0.71 -11.64 -18.98
C ARG A 3 0.81 -11.89 -18.93
N LEU A 4 1.32 -12.51 -17.85
CA LEU A 4 2.75 -12.79 -17.68
C LEU A 4 3.10 -14.18 -18.21
N SER A 5 4.28 -14.34 -18.79
CA SER A 5 4.81 -15.67 -19.17
C SER A 5 5.13 -16.52 -17.94
N ASP A 6 5.16 -17.84 -18.13
CA ASP A 6 5.49 -18.81 -17.06
C ASP A 6 6.85 -18.53 -16.43
N LYS A 7 7.86 -18.29 -17.26
CA LYS A 7 9.19 -17.85 -16.82
C LYS A 7 9.12 -16.62 -15.92
N SER A 8 8.29 -15.62 -16.27
CA SER A 8 8.13 -14.40 -15.47
C SER A 8 7.47 -14.67 -14.12
N ILE A 9 6.52 -15.61 -14.06
CA ILE A 9 5.88 -16.02 -12.81
C ILE A 9 6.89 -16.71 -11.90
N ILE A 10 7.67 -17.67 -12.43
CA ILE A 10 8.68 -18.39 -11.65
C ILE A 10 9.73 -17.41 -11.10
N ILE A 11 10.25 -16.49 -11.93
CA ILE A 11 11.21 -15.48 -11.48
C ILE A 11 10.62 -14.61 -10.36
N ARG A 12 9.37 -14.16 -10.49
CA ARG A 12 8.71 -13.36 -9.45
C ARG A 12 8.48 -14.16 -8.16
N TRP A 13 8.13 -15.44 -8.27
CA TRP A 13 7.99 -16.33 -7.13
C TRP A 13 9.33 -16.51 -6.39
N HIS A 14 10.42 -16.77 -7.13
CA HIS A 14 11.76 -17.00 -6.58
C HIS A 14 12.34 -15.77 -5.87
N LYS A 15 11.87 -14.55 -6.18
CA LYS A 15 12.24 -13.33 -5.44
C LYS A 15 11.67 -13.28 -4.01
N LEU A 16 10.60 -14.00 -3.74
CA LEU A 16 9.85 -13.94 -2.48
C LEU A 16 9.90 -15.27 -1.70
N PHE A 17 10.01 -16.39 -2.41
CA PHE A 17 9.93 -17.74 -1.87
C PHE A 17 10.98 -18.66 -2.50
N LYS A 18 11.27 -19.77 -1.85
CA LYS A 18 12.09 -20.83 -2.45
C LYS A 18 11.36 -21.45 -3.65
N GLY A 19 12.12 -21.76 -4.70
CA GLY A 19 11.65 -22.49 -5.86
C GLY A 19 11.53 -23.99 -5.62
N THR A 20 10.79 -24.68 -6.49
CA THR A 20 10.82 -26.14 -6.60
C THR A 20 11.94 -26.58 -7.53
N ILE A 21 12.39 -27.84 -7.42
CA ILE A 21 13.44 -28.41 -8.29
C ILE A 21 13.09 -28.20 -9.76
N LEU A 22 11.85 -28.50 -10.16
CA LEU A 22 11.37 -28.35 -11.54
C LEU A 22 11.42 -26.89 -12.01
N SER A 23 11.07 -25.95 -11.13
CA SER A 23 11.12 -24.53 -11.46
C SER A 23 12.56 -24.01 -11.65
N HIS A 24 13.54 -24.55 -10.92
CA HIS A 24 14.96 -24.25 -11.13
C HIS A 24 15.47 -24.82 -12.45
N LYS A 25 15.21 -26.11 -12.71
CA LYS A 25 15.55 -26.78 -13.98
C LYS A 25 15.00 -26.03 -15.20
N TYR A 26 13.74 -25.61 -15.12
CA TYR A 26 13.09 -24.83 -16.17
C TYR A 26 13.78 -23.47 -16.41
N LEU A 27 14.18 -22.76 -15.34
CA LEU A 27 14.91 -21.50 -15.50
C LEU A 27 16.32 -21.67 -16.07
N GLN A 28 16.94 -22.83 -15.83
CA GLN A 28 18.24 -23.22 -16.38
C GLN A 28 18.17 -23.71 -17.84
N GLY A 29 16.95 -23.88 -18.39
CA GLY A 29 16.76 -24.36 -19.75
C GLY A 29 16.92 -25.87 -19.92
N GLU A 30 16.90 -26.64 -18.83
CA GLU A 30 16.90 -28.10 -18.88
C GLU A 30 15.61 -28.62 -19.53
N ARG A 31 15.72 -29.73 -20.29
CA ARG A 31 14.54 -30.40 -20.85
C ARG A 31 13.83 -31.17 -19.74
N LEU A 32 12.52 -30.92 -19.62
CA LEU A 32 11.63 -31.64 -18.73
C LEU A 32 10.86 -32.69 -19.53
N ASP A 33 10.70 -33.88 -18.95
CA ASP A 33 9.79 -34.88 -19.51
C ASP A 33 8.31 -34.46 -19.35
N SER A 34 7.39 -35.21 -19.94
CA SER A 34 5.96 -34.88 -19.92
C SER A 34 5.36 -34.85 -18.51
N ALA A 35 5.81 -35.73 -17.61
CA ALA A 35 5.34 -35.77 -16.23
C ALA A 35 5.90 -34.60 -15.42
N GLN A 36 7.19 -34.31 -15.57
CA GLN A 36 7.85 -33.15 -14.96
C GLN A 36 7.22 -31.84 -15.42
N GLN A 37 6.95 -31.69 -16.72
CA GLN A 37 6.28 -30.52 -17.26
C GLN A 37 4.87 -30.36 -16.70
N TYR A 38 4.14 -31.46 -16.54
CA TYR A 38 2.81 -31.45 -15.92
C TYR A 38 2.84 -30.92 -14.47
N PHE A 39 3.77 -31.41 -13.65
CA PHE A 39 3.92 -30.93 -12.27
C PHE A 39 4.38 -29.48 -12.20
N LEU A 40 5.32 -29.08 -13.07
CA LEU A 40 5.74 -27.69 -13.16
C LEU A 40 4.57 -26.76 -13.53
N ASN A 41 3.72 -27.15 -14.47
CA ASN A 41 2.56 -26.36 -14.86
C ASN A 41 1.58 -26.18 -13.68
N LYS A 42 1.40 -27.21 -12.84
CA LYS A 42 0.61 -27.08 -11.60
C LYS A 42 1.23 -26.11 -10.62
N ASP A 43 2.54 -26.18 -10.41
CA ASP A 43 3.27 -25.24 -9.55
C ASP A 43 3.10 -23.81 -10.06
N ILE A 44 3.28 -23.58 -11.36
CA ILE A 44 3.13 -22.26 -11.99
C ILE A 44 1.73 -21.71 -11.77
N GLU A 45 0.68 -22.51 -11.96
CA GLU A 45 -0.70 -22.04 -11.75
C GLU A 45 -0.92 -21.63 -10.30
N GLN A 46 -0.45 -22.43 -9.35
CA GLN A 46 -0.50 -22.06 -7.93
C GLN A 46 0.29 -20.78 -7.65
N PHE A 47 1.47 -20.60 -8.25
CA PHE A 47 2.24 -19.36 -8.11
C PHE A 47 1.49 -18.16 -8.68
N ARG A 48 0.80 -18.31 -9.83
CA ARG A 48 -0.02 -17.27 -10.46
C ARG A 48 -1.15 -16.82 -9.54
N GLU A 49 -1.89 -17.77 -8.99
CA GLU A 49 -2.98 -17.51 -8.05
C GLU A 49 -2.48 -16.75 -6.81
N ARG A 50 -1.42 -17.26 -6.19
CA ARG A 50 -0.86 -16.68 -4.97
C ARG A 50 -0.26 -15.30 -5.19
N LEU A 51 0.48 -15.08 -6.27
CA LEU A 51 1.04 -13.76 -6.61
C LEU A 51 -0.02 -12.72 -6.99
N ALA A 52 -1.24 -13.14 -7.30
CA ALA A 52 -2.37 -12.25 -7.58
C ALA A 52 -3.36 -12.13 -6.40
N SER A 53 -3.13 -12.84 -5.30
CA SER A 53 -4.04 -12.88 -4.15
C SER A 53 -3.67 -11.86 -3.09
N ILE A 54 -4.58 -10.92 -2.81
CA ILE A 54 -4.44 -9.95 -1.71
C ILE A 54 -4.31 -10.68 -0.37
N SER A 55 -5.08 -11.75 -0.15
CA SER A 55 -5.00 -12.55 1.07
C SER A 55 -3.62 -13.20 1.25
N TRP A 56 -3.02 -13.68 0.17
CA TRP A 56 -1.67 -14.25 0.21
C TRP A 56 -0.62 -13.17 0.47
N PHE A 57 -0.75 -12.01 -0.17
CA PHE A 57 0.11 -10.85 0.09
C PHE A 57 0.06 -10.44 1.57
N MET A 58 -1.14 -10.24 2.12
CA MET A 58 -1.32 -9.86 3.53
C MET A 58 -0.80 -10.92 4.48
N ARG A 59 -0.98 -12.20 4.18
CA ARG A 59 -0.43 -13.31 4.99
C ARG A 59 1.09 -13.19 5.10
N VAL A 60 1.77 -13.02 3.97
CA VAL A 60 3.24 -12.98 3.89
C VAL A 60 3.80 -11.71 4.56
N LEU A 61 3.16 -10.56 4.32
CA LEU A 61 3.52 -9.30 4.95
C LEU A 61 3.39 -9.38 6.48
N ASN A 62 2.22 -9.78 6.96
CA ASN A 62 1.91 -9.81 8.38
C ASN A 62 2.77 -10.83 9.14
N GLU A 63 2.99 -12.01 8.57
CA GLU A 63 3.85 -13.04 9.15
C GLU A 63 5.30 -12.53 9.30
N SER A 64 5.85 -11.90 8.26
CA SER A 64 7.20 -11.37 8.30
C SER A 64 7.37 -10.29 9.38
N ILE A 65 6.39 -9.38 9.52
CA ILE A 65 6.44 -8.32 10.53
C ILE A 65 6.30 -8.93 11.94
N ALA A 66 5.32 -9.81 12.14
CA ALA A 66 5.09 -10.44 13.45
C ALA A 66 6.32 -11.21 13.95
N ARG A 67 7.00 -11.94 13.07
CA ARG A 67 8.23 -12.67 13.41
C ARG A 67 9.38 -11.73 13.78
N LYS A 68 9.51 -10.59 13.08
CA LYS A 68 10.55 -9.60 13.38
C LYS A 68 10.29 -8.90 14.71
N ALA A 69 9.06 -8.41 14.92
CA ALA A 69 8.67 -7.75 16.16
C ALA A 69 8.81 -8.67 17.38
N ASN A 70 8.29 -9.90 17.31
CA ASN A 70 8.44 -10.86 18.41
C ASN A 70 9.92 -11.18 18.72
N LYS A 71 10.78 -11.21 17.69
CA LYS A 71 12.22 -11.42 17.87
C LYS A 71 12.88 -10.20 18.53
N GLU A 72 12.51 -8.99 18.11
CA GLU A 72 13.01 -7.72 18.66
C GLU A 72 12.65 -7.58 20.14
N ASP A 73 11.41 -7.92 20.49
CA ASP A 73 10.88 -7.84 21.86
C ASP A 73 11.20 -9.07 22.72
N ASN A 74 11.95 -10.05 22.18
CA ASN A 74 12.25 -11.34 22.81
C ASN A 74 11.00 -12.04 23.40
N CYS A 75 9.89 -12.00 22.66
CA CYS A 75 8.61 -12.56 23.08
C CYS A 75 8.08 -13.59 22.07
N THR A 76 6.99 -14.26 22.44
CA THR A 76 6.30 -15.21 21.56
C THR A 76 4.80 -14.94 21.60
N GLY A 77 4.08 -15.46 20.59
CA GLY A 77 2.63 -15.35 20.51
C GLY A 77 2.17 -14.41 19.40
N ARG A 78 0.94 -13.92 19.56
CA ARG A 78 0.18 -13.26 18.50
C ARG A 78 0.47 -11.77 18.47
N PHE A 79 1.04 -11.29 17.36
CA PHE A 79 1.31 -9.87 17.13
C PHE A 79 0.09 -9.08 16.62
N TRP A 80 -0.77 -9.70 15.79
CA TRP A 80 -1.92 -9.05 15.15
C TRP A 80 -3.27 -9.48 15.74
N GLU A 81 -4.17 -8.53 16.02
CA GLU A 81 -5.48 -8.78 16.67
C GLU A 81 -6.48 -9.62 15.83
N GLY A 82 -6.36 -9.67 14.50
CA GLY A 82 -7.43 -10.22 13.64
C GLY A 82 -7.06 -10.49 12.19
N ARG A 83 -8.08 -10.81 11.39
CA ARG A 83 -7.99 -10.84 9.92
C ARG A 83 -7.98 -9.40 9.40
N PHE A 84 -7.32 -9.17 8.26
CA PHE A 84 -7.38 -7.89 7.58
C PHE A 84 -8.78 -7.65 6.98
N LYS A 85 -9.15 -6.39 6.82
CA LYS A 85 -10.34 -5.96 6.07
C LYS A 85 -9.90 -5.44 4.70
N SER A 86 -10.70 -5.72 3.67
CA SER A 86 -10.46 -5.23 2.31
C SER A 86 -11.77 -4.71 1.74
N GLN A 87 -11.82 -3.41 1.48
CA GLN A 87 -12.98 -2.73 0.92
C GLN A 87 -12.58 -2.09 -0.42
N ALA A 88 -13.37 -2.38 -1.46
CA ALA A 88 -13.20 -1.70 -2.73
C ALA A 88 -13.76 -0.26 -2.62
N LEU A 89 -12.99 0.71 -3.07
CA LEU A 89 -13.39 2.10 -3.22
C LEU A 89 -13.80 2.29 -4.68
N LEU A 90 -15.07 2.63 -4.91
CA LEU A 90 -15.68 2.56 -6.25
C LEU A 90 -15.83 3.93 -6.92
N ASP A 91 -15.59 5.01 -6.18
CA ASP A 91 -15.69 6.38 -6.67
C ASP A 91 -14.60 7.28 -6.07
N GLU A 92 -14.45 8.46 -6.65
CA GLU A 92 -13.39 9.42 -6.31
C GLU A 92 -13.59 10.02 -4.93
N ALA A 93 -14.84 10.20 -4.49
CA ALA A 93 -15.17 10.72 -3.18
C ALA A 93 -14.78 9.71 -2.08
N ALA A 94 -15.10 8.42 -2.28
CA ALA A 94 -14.70 7.32 -1.40
C ALA A 94 -13.17 7.18 -1.35
N LEU A 95 -12.48 7.37 -2.47
CA LEU A 95 -11.02 7.40 -2.51
C LEU A 95 -10.44 8.57 -1.69
N ALA A 96 -10.88 9.79 -1.94
CA ALA A 96 -10.42 10.98 -1.23
C ALA A 96 -10.71 10.90 0.27
N ALA A 97 -11.92 10.46 0.65
CA ALA A 97 -12.31 10.27 2.04
C ALA A 97 -11.46 9.20 2.74
N CYS A 98 -11.16 8.08 2.06
CA CYS A 98 -10.30 7.04 2.61
C CYS A 98 -8.86 7.52 2.80
N MET A 99 -8.31 8.24 1.82
CA MET A 99 -6.97 8.83 1.92
C MET A 99 -6.90 9.83 3.08
N ALA A 100 -7.85 10.77 3.18
CA ALA A 100 -7.89 11.75 4.26
C ALA A 100 -8.07 11.08 5.64
N TYR A 101 -8.88 10.01 5.72
CA TYR A 101 -9.00 9.20 6.94
C TYR A 101 -7.65 8.64 7.38
N VAL A 102 -6.88 8.04 6.46
CA VAL A 102 -5.57 7.45 6.77
C VAL A 102 -4.58 8.54 7.18
N ASP A 103 -4.49 9.61 6.40
CA ASP A 103 -3.54 10.71 6.62
C ASP A 103 -3.82 11.46 7.95
N LEU A 104 -5.08 11.53 8.39
CA LEU A 104 -5.47 12.14 9.67
C LEU A 104 -5.37 11.20 10.88
N ASN A 105 -5.13 9.90 10.71
CA ASN A 105 -5.12 8.95 11.83
C ASN A 105 -4.15 9.33 12.95
N PRO A 106 -2.89 9.77 12.68
CA PRO A 106 -1.98 10.19 13.74
C PRO A 106 -2.49 11.39 14.53
N ILE A 107 -3.11 12.37 13.85
CA ILE A 107 -3.73 13.53 14.50
C ILE A 107 -4.90 13.08 15.38
N ARG A 108 -5.78 12.23 14.84
CA ARG A 108 -6.93 11.70 15.61
C ARG A 108 -6.53 10.86 16.81
N ALA A 109 -5.36 10.22 16.74
CA ALA A 109 -4.77 9.45 17.82
C ALA A 109 -3.97 10.28 18.83
N LYS A 110 -3.79 11.59 18.61
CA LYS A 110 -2.89 12.49 19.38
C LYS A 110 -1.41 12.05 19.32
N MET A 111 -0.99 11.53 18.18
CA MET A 111 0.42 11.19 17.91
C MET A 111 1.15 12.31 17.14
N ALA A 112 0.41 13.23 16.52
CA ALA A 112 0.93 14.41 15.85
C ALA A 112 -0.10 15.55 15.94
N ASP A 113 0.37 16.80 15.91
CA ASP A 113 -0.50 17.98 15.96
C ASP A 113 -0.95 18.45 14.57
N THR A 114 -0.15 18.14 13.54
CA THR A 114 -0.38 18.56 12.15
C THR A 114 0.01 17.44 11.17
N PRO A 115 -0.54 17.42 9.94
CA PRO A 115 -0.10 16.50 8.88
C PRO A 115 1.40 16.55 8.58
N GLU A 116 2.03 17.71 8.71
CA GLU A 116 3.44 18.01 8.46
C GLU A 116 4.35 17.41 9.54
N THR A 117 3.84 17.33 10.78
CA THR A 117 4.54 16.69 11.91
C THR A 117 4.18 15.20 12.08
N SER A 118 3.38 14.65 11.16
CA SER A 118 2.90 13.27 11.20
C SER A 118 3.91 12.30 10.57
N ASP A 119 4.86 11.82 11.38
CA ASP A 119 5.94 10.95 10.92
C ASP A 119 5.45 9.67 10.23
N TYR A 120 6.21 9.24 9.22
CA TYR A 120 5.95 8.03 8.43
C TYR A 120 4.61 8.01 7.68
N THR A 121 4.02 9.18 7.38
CA THR A 121 2.78 9.29 6.60
C THR A 121 2.99 9.82 5.18
N SER A 122 2.08 9.44 4.28
CA SER A 122 2.04 9.96 2.92
C SER A 122 1.76 11.46 2.86
N VAL A 123 0.90 11.98 3.74
CA VAL A 123 0.59 13.42 3.75
C VAL A 123 1.80 14.26 4.11
N LYS A 124 2.60 13.87 5.11
CA LYS A 124 3.85 14.58 5.44
C LYS A 124 4.76 14.70 4.22
N THR A 125 5.06 13.58 3.57
CA THR A 125 5.88 13.54 2.35
C THR A 125 5.30 14.40 1.22
N ARG A 126 3.96 14.47 1.11
CA ARG A 126 3.30 15.32 0.10
C ARG A 126 3.42 16.80 0.43
N CYS A 127 3.30 17.20 1.69
CA CYS A 127 3.46 18.59 2.12
C CYS A 127 4.89 19.08 1.87
N GLU A 128 5.90 18.31 2.29
CA GLU A 128 7.32 18.63 2.06
C GLU A 128 7.64 18.88 0.58
N HIS A 129 7.09 18.06 -0.33
CA HIS A 129 7.31 18.27 -1.77
C HIS A 129 6.46 19.41 -2.35
N ALA A 130 5.30 19.70 -1.75
CA ALA A 130 4.43 20.78 -2.19
C ALA A 130 5.07 22.15 -1.95
N GLU A 131 5.83 22.31 -0.85
CA GLU A 131 6.65 23.51 -0.57
C GLU A 131 7.65 23.80 -1.71
N GLU A 132 8.18 22.77 -2.35
CA GLU A 132 9.06 22.90 -3.51
C GLU A 132 8.32 23.02 -4.86
N GLY A 133 6.98 23.08 -4.84
CA GLY A 133 6.15 23.05 -6.05
C GLY A 133 6.20 21.71 -6.80
N LYS A 134 6.52 20.61 -6.11
CA LYS A 134 6.73 19.27 -6.69
C LYS A 134 5.76 18.24 -6.12
N GLN A 135 5.82 17.04 -6.68
CA GLN A 135 5.16 15.85 -6.13
C GLN A 135 6.18 14.73 -5.92
N PRO A 136 6.03 13.92 -4.85
CA PRO A 136 6.96 12.84 -4.54
C PRO A 136 6.89 11.72 -5.59
N LYS A 137 8.05 11.24 -6.03
CA LYS A 137 8.17 10.18 -7.07
C LYS A 137 7.73 8.79 -6.58
N GLN A 138 7.82 8.56 -5.28
CA GLN A 138 7.51 7.31 -4.60
C GLN A 138 6.01 7.12 -4.34
N LEU A 139 5.20 8.19 -4.45
CA LEU A 139 3.75 8.12 -4.28
C LEU A 139 3.04 8.28 -5.61
N THR A 140 1.81 7.77 -5.70
CA THR A 140 0.95 8.06 -6.85
C THR A 140 0.74 9.57 -6.96
N ARG A 141 1.07 10.12 -8.12
CA ARG A 141 0.87 11.54 -8.45
C ARG A 141 -0.61 11.91 -8.51
N PHE A 142 -0.93 13.12 -8.10
CA PHE A 142 -2.16 13.81 -8.42
C PHE A 142 -2.14 14.22 -9.88
N ALA A 143 -3.14 13.78 -10.63
CA ALA A 143 -3.26 14.02 -12.06
C ALA A 143 -4.10 15.27 -12.38
N GLY A 144 -4.75 15.86 -11.36
CA GLY A 144 -5.71 16.95 -11.51
C GLY A 144 -7.11 16.44 -11.80
N SER A 145 -8.01 17.36 -12.17
CA SER A 145 -9.42 17.05 -12.39
C SER A 145 -9.66 16.06 -13.53
N PRO A 146 -10.70 15.21 -13.43
CA PRO A 146 -11.05 14.23 -14.46
C PRO A 146 -11.25 14.89 -15.83
N ARG A 147 -10.65 14.30 -16.87
CA ARG A 147 -10.77 14.76 -18.27
C ARG A 147 -10.60 13.61 -19.25
N LYS A 148 -11.11 13.78 -20.48
CA LYS A 148 -11.13 12.74 -21.54
C LYS A 148 -9.76 12.07 -21.77
N HIS A 149 -8.67 12.83 -21.68
CA HIS A 149 -7.30 12.33 -21.73
C HIS A 149 -6.56 12.65 -20.42
N MET A 150 -6.81 11.84 -19.38
CA MET A 150 -6.19 12.00 -18.08
C MET A 150 -4.89 11.16 -17.98
N PRO A 151 -3.77 11.75 -17.54
CA PRO A 151 -2.58 10.97 -17.25
C PRO A 151 -2.83 10.04 -16.05
N LYS A 152 -2.12 8.92 -15.97
CA LYS A 152 -2.25 7.99 -14.86
C LYS A 152 -1.91 8.68 -13.52
N GLY A 153 -2.85 8.69 -12.59
CA GLY A 153 -2.69 9.30 -11.26
C GLY A 153 -4.01 9.40 -10.51
N LEU A 154 -3.99 10.09 -9.36
CA LEU A 154 -5.17 10.39 -8.55
C LEU A 154 -6.04 11.45 -9.27
N PRO A 155 -7.36 11.28 -9.35
CA PRO A 155 -8.28 12.11 -10.14
C PRO A 155 -8.68 13.42 -9.43
N PHE A 156 -7.74 14.09 -8.79
CA PHE A 156 -7.96 15.38 -8.14
C PHE A 156 -6.65 16.15 -8.06
N GLU A 157 -6.74 17.45 -7.78
CA GLU A 157 -5.58 18.30 -7.57
C GLU A 157 -4.98 18.08 -6.17
N LEU A 158 -3.66 18.16 -6.06
CA LEU A 158 -2.97 18.06 -4.75
C LEU A 158 -3.45 19.17 -3.80
N LYS A 159 -3.60 20.39 -4.32
CA LYS A 159 -4.07 21.54 -3.54
C LYS A 159 -5.44 21.28 -2.92
N SER A 160 -6.42 20.90 -3.74
CA SER A 160 -7.78 20.59 -3.26
C SER A 160 -7.80 19.42 -2.26
N TYR A 161 -6.91 18.44 -2.44
CA TYR A 161 -6.80 17.33 -1.49
C TYR A 161 -6.22 17.76 -0.14
N LEU A 162 -5.16 18.57 -0.13
CA LEU A 162 -4.58 19.07 1.12
C LEU A 162 -5.56 20.00 1.85
N GLU A 163 -6.30 20.83 1.12
CA GLU A 163 -7.40 21.62 1.68
C GLU A 163 -8.49 20.73 2.31
N LEU A 164 -8.90 19.65 1.64
CA LEU A 164 -9.83 18.67 2.20
C LEU A 164 -9.30 18.05 3.50
N VAL A 165 -8.02 17.67 3.53
CA VAL A 165 -7.36 17.10 4.72
C VAL A 165 -7.36 18.12 5.86
N GLU A 166 -7.02 19.37 5.58
CA GLU A 166 -7.01 20.44 6.56
C GLU A 166 -8.40 20.69 7.15
N LEU A 167 -9.39 20.98 6.30
CA LEU A 167 -10.77 21.24 6.72
C LEU A 167 -11.32 20.06 7.54
N THR A 168 -11.12 18.84 7.06
CA THR A 168 -11.54 17.63 7.76
C THR A 168 -10.76 17.42 9.06
N GLY A 169 -9.49 17.79 9.11
CA GLY A 169 -8.63 17.67 10.28
C GLY A 169 -8.99 18.63 11.41
N ARG A 170 -9.41 19.85 11.07
CA ARG A 170 -9.88 20.88 12.02
C ARG A 170 -11.24 20.55 12.63
N CYS A 171 -12.08 19.76 11.95
CA CYS A 171 -13.37 19.32 12.51
C CYS A 171 -13.18 18.55 13.83
N MET A 172 -13.71 19.07 14.92
CA MET A 172 -13.77 18.37 16.20
C MET A 172 -14.83 17.27 16.14
N ARG A 173 -14.46 16.08 16.59
CA ARG A 173 -15.30 14.88 16.56
C ARG A 173 -15.42 14.32 17.96
N ALA A 174 -16.64 14.15 18.45
CA ALA A 174 -16.90 13.60 19.79
C ALA A 174 -16.29 12.19 19.98
N ASP A 175 -16.18 11.40 18.91
CA ASP A 175 -15.63 10.05 18.92
C ASP A 175 -14.09 9.98 18.77
N LYS A 176 -13.40 11.12 18.65
CA LYS A 176 -11.95 11.19 18.42
C LYS A 176 -11.24 12.02 19.48
N ARG A 177 -9.99 11.64 19.77
CA ARG A 177 -9.18 12.30 20.81
C ARG A 177 -8.56 13.61 20.32
N GLY A 178 -8.10 13.66 19.07
CA GLY A 178 -7.39 14.81 18.51
C GLY A 178 -8.09 15.44 17.29
N ALA A 179 -7.73 16.69 17.02
CA ALA A 179 -8.09 17.50 15.86
C ALA A 179 -6.96 18.51 15.61
N ILE A 180 -6.86 19.05 14.40
CA ILE A 180 -5.92 20.13 14.10
C ILE A 180 -6.39 21.40 14.81
N SER A 181 -5.49 22.06 15.53
CA SER A 181 -5.81 23.31 16.25
C SER A 181 -6.15 24.42 15.25
N PRO A 182 -7.20 25.24 15.50
CA PRO A 182 -7.49 26.43 14.70
C PRO A 182 -6.32 27.42 14.60
N ILE A 183 -5.44 27.43 15.61
CA ILE A 183 -4.28 28.34 15.70
C ILE A 183 -3.14 27.90 14.78
N ASN A 184 -3.11 26.63 14.36
CA ASN A 184 -2.06 26.13 13.48
C ASN A 184 -2.22 26.73 12.07
N SER A 185 -1.09 27.06 11.45
CA SER A 185 -1.03 27.54 10.07
C SER A 185 -1.69 26.54 9.10
N PRO A 186 -2.29 27.02 8.00
CA PRO A 186 -2.78 26.17 6.93
C PRO A 186 -1.65 25.31 6.33
N ILE A 187 -2.04 24.17 5.75
CA ILE A 187 -1.08 23.26 5.09
C ILE A 187 -0.48 23.91 3.83
N LEU A 188 -1.26 24.76 3.18
CA LEU A 188 -0.87 25.51 2.00
C LEU A 188 -1.13 26.99 2.26
N GLU A 189 -0.09 27.81 2.09
CA GLU A 189 -0.22 29.27 1.99
C GLU A 189 -0.81 29.72 0.64
#